data_AF-A0A016UJD2-F1
#
_entry.id   AF-A0A016UJD2-F1
#
_cell.length_a   1.000
_cell.length_b   1.000
_cell.length_c   1.000
_cell.angle_alpha   90.00
_cell.angle_beta   90.00
_cell.angle_gamma   90.00
#
_symmetry.space_group_name_H-M   'P 1'
#
loop_
_entity.id
_entity.type
_entity.pdbx_description
1 polymer ?
#
loop_
_entity_poly.entity_id
_entity_poly.type
_entity_poly.pdbx_seq_one_letter_code
_entity_poly.pdbx_strand_id
1 'polypeptide(L)'
;MQTLTSSEFPDGLMTFFYNNDTCRTMVTAVCSQTDPAFDLYAAIVANGQFFLDYGPNNISFPGTCNTTLQRWEMGTPPLIINTIECRLTNPPSGG
;
A
#
# COMPACT_ATOMS: atom_id res chain seq x y z
N MET A 1 -7.27 -30.66 -8.06
CA MET A 1 -7.02 -29.91 -6.81
C MET A 1 -6.37 -28.59 -7.19
N GLN A 2 -7.16 -27.53 -7.29
CA GLN A 2 -6.71 -26.20 -7.71
C GLN A 2 -6.64 -25.34 -6.45
N THR A 3 -5.44 -25.06 -5.99
CA THR A 3 -5.17 -24.19 -4.85
C THR A 3 -5.47 -22.76 -5.28
N LEU A 4 -6.66 -22.27 -4.93
CA LEU A 4 -7.00 -20.84 -4.94
C LEU A 4 -6.25 -20.19 -3.77
N THR A 5 -5.07 -19.63 -4.03
CA THR A 5 -4.30 -18.88 -3.03
C THR A 5 -3.95 -17.50 -3.56
N SER A 6 -4.91 -16.58 -3.47
CA SER A 6 -4.74 -15.18 -3.08
C SER A 6 -5.98 -14.40 -3.53
N SER A 7 -6.84 -14.09 -2.56
CA SER A 7 -7.79 -12.98 -2.49
C SER A 7 -8.83 -12.80 -3.61
N GLU A 8 -10.11 -12.74 -3.24
CA GLU A 8 -11.27 -12.49 -4.11
C GLU A 8 -11.34 -11.06 -4.70
N PHE A 9 -10.25 -10.29 -4.62
CA PHE A 9 -10.09 -9.00 -5.31
C PHE A 9 -8.68 -8.95 -5.94
N PRO A 10 -8.54 -8.46 -7.19
CA PRO A 10 -7.23 -8.34 -7.82
C PRO A 10 -6.31 -7.46 -6.98
N ASP A 11 -5.05 -7.85 -6.85
CA ASP A 11 -4.03 -6.99 -6.26
C ASP A 11 -3.96 -5.68 -7.06
N GLY A 12 -3.95 -4.56 -6.36
CA GLY A 12 -3.78 -3.26 -7.02
C GLY A 12 -2.33 -3.06 -7.47
N LEU A 13 -2.12 -2.11 -8.36
CA LEU A 13 -0.78 -1.76 -8.82
C LEU A 13 -0.06 -0.97 -7.72
N MET A 14 0.90 -1.61 -7.05
CA MET A 14 1.80 -0.94 -6.10
C MET A 14 3.04 -0.40 -6.82
N THR A 15 3.33 0.89 -6.65
CA THR A 15 4.51 1.57 -7.20
C THR A 15 5.23 2.34 -6.09
N PHE A 16 6.56 2.37 -6.11
CA PHE A 16 7.36 3.07 -5.11
C PHE A 16 8.21 4.15 -5.76
N PHE A 17 8.07 5.38 -5.26
CA PHE A 17 8.90 6.51 -5.67
C PHE A 17 9.88 6.83 -4.56
N TYR A 18 11.17 6.81 -4.84
CA TYR A 18 12.20 7.16 -3.88
C TYR A 18 12.69 8.57 -4.14
N ASN A 19 13.11 9.27 -3.08
CA ASN A 19 13.69 10.60 -3.22
C ASN A 19 15.08 10.60 -3.90
N ASN A 20 15.80 9.48 -3.80
CA ASN A 20 17.12 9.31 -4.39
C ASN A 20 17.40 7.81 -4.60
N ASP A 21 17.92 7.43 -5.77
CA ASP A 21 18.16 6.02 -6.10
C ASP A 21 19.34 5.38 -5.36
N THR A 22 20.31 6.19 -4.91
CA THR A 22 21.53 5.72 -4.22
C THR A 22 21.45 5.88 -2.70
N CYS A 23 20.80 6.93 -2.19
CA CYS A 23 20.62 7.17 -0.76
C CYS A 23 19.15 7.41 -0.43
N ARG A 24 18.38 6.31 -0.39
CA ARG A 24 16.94 6.32 -0.16
C ARG A 24 16.64 6.69 1.30
N THR A 25 16.14 7.90 1.53
CA THR A 25 15.71 8.36 2.87
C THR A 25 14.21 8.56 2.97
N MET A 26 13.53 8.75 1.84
CA MET A 26 12.08 8.83 1.74
C MET A 26 11.58 7.95 0.59
N VAL A 27 10.40 7.36 0.81
CA VAL A 27 9.66 6.61 -0.20
C VAL A 27 8.21 7.08 -0.21
N THR A 28 7.60 7.15 -1.38
CA THR A 28 6.16 7.30 -1.52
C THR A 28 5.63 6.00 -2.11
N ALA A 29 4.86 5.26 -1.34
CA ALA A 29 4.14 4.08 -1.80
C ALA A 29 2.83 4.52 -2.43
N VAL A 30 2.60 4.15 -3.69
CA VAL A 30 1.41 4.51 -4.45
C VAL A 30 0.68 3.24 -4.79
N CYS A 31 -0.59 3.17 -4.41
CA CYS A 31 -1.48 2.05 -4.69
C CYS A 31 -2.58 2.54 -5.63
N SER A 32 -2.61 1.98 -6.83
CA SER A 32 -3.61 2.29 -7.85
C SER A 32 -4.48 1.08 -8.14
N GLN A 33 -5.77 1.29 -8.38
CA GLN A 33 -6.58 0.29 -9.05
C GLN A 33 -6.07 0.06 -10.48
N THR A 34 -6.18 -1.17 -10.95
CA THR A 34 -5.76 -1.58 -12.30
C THR A 34 -6.85 -1.33 -13.34
N ASP A 35 -8.12 -1.33 -12.92
CA ASP A 35 -9.26 -1.11 -13.80
C ASP A 35 -10.22 -0.05 -13.21
N PRO A 36 -10.29 1.14 -13.83
CA PRO A 36 -11.15 2.22 -13.37
C PRO A 36 -12.63 2.02 -13.63
N ALA A 37 -13.04 0.98 -14.38
CA ALA A 37 -14.46 0.70 -14.61
C ALA A 37 -15.17 0.15 -13.37
N PHE A 38 -14.44 -0.31 -12.35
CA PHE A 38 -15.00 -0.95 -11.16
C PHE A 38 -15.12 -0.01 -9.94
N ASP A 39 -14.69 1.26 -10.05
CA ASP A 39 -14.73 2.26 -8.96
C ASP A 39 -14.25 1.69 -7.61
N LEU A 40 -13.17 0.91 -7.63
CA LEU A 40 -12.65 0.26 -6.44
C LEU A 40 -11.83 1.25 -5.60
N TYR A 41 -11.86 1.01 -4.29
CA TYR A 41 -11.01 1.70 -3.36
C TYR A 41 -9.68 0.96 -3.26
N ALA A 42 -8.61 1.71 -3.41
CA ALA A 42 -7.26 1.26 -3.17
C ALA A 42 -6.94 1.43 -1.67
N ALA A 43 -6.33 0.41 -1.07
CA ALA A 43 -5.92 0.42 0.32
C ALA A 43 -4.46 -0.01 0.44
N ILE A 44 -3.66 0.78 1.16
CA ILE A 44 -2.27 0.45 1.48
C ILE A 44 -2.25 -0.20 2.85
N VAL A 45 -1.89 -1.49 2.88
CA VAL A 45 -1.82 -2.29 4.10
C VAL A 45 -0.38 -2.65 4.43
N ALA A 46 0.07 -2.23 5.60
CA ALA A 46 1.37 -2.55 6.16
C ALA A 46 1.30 -3.78 7.07
N ASN A 47 2.31 -4.64 7.01
CA ASN A 47 2.46 -5.87 7.81
C ASN A 47 1.22 -6.78 7.77
N GLY A 48 0.46 -6.73 6.66
CA GLY A 48 -0.76 -7.50 6.44
C GLY A 48 -1.96 -7.15 7.34
N GLN A 49 -1.84 -6.15 8.22
CA GLN A 49 -2.87 -5.85 9.24
C GLN A 49 -3.11 -4.36 9.49
N PHE A 50 -2.13 -3.48 9.23
CA PHE A 50 -2.24 -2.05 9.52
C PHE A 50 -2.60 -1.28 8.26
N PHE A 51 -3.76 -0.63 8.25
CA PHE A 51 -4.14 0.26 7.15
C PHE A 51 -3.42 1.61 7.31
N LEU A 52 -2.59 1.97 6.34
CA LEU A 52 -1.91 3.26 6.30
C LEU A 52 -2.81 4.33 5.69
N ASP A 53 -3.45 3.99 4.57
CA ASP A 53 -4.40 4.85 3.87
C ASP A 53 -5.36 4.01 3.02
N TYR A 54 -6.53 4.57 2.70
CA TYR A 54 -7.53 3.96 1.83
C TYR A 54 -8.36 5.05 1.12
N GLY A 55 -8.66 4.85 -0.16
CA GLY A 55 -9.36 5.87 -0.94
C GLY A 55 -9.68 5.44 -2.37
N PRO A 56 -10.48 6.24 -3.10
CA PRO A 56 -10.93 5.89 -4.44
C PRO A 56 -9.80 5.97 -5.46
N ASN A 57 -9.75 5.00 -6.39
CA ASN A 57 -8.87 4.94 -7.56
C ASN A 57 -7.36 4.83 -7.28
N ASN A 58 -6.78 5.82 -6.61
CA ASN A 58 -5.35 5.91 -6.34
C ASN A 58 -5.13 6.59 -4.99
N ILE A 59 -4.27 5.99 -4.19
CA ILE A 59 -3.80 6.58 -2.94
C ILE A 59 -2.28 6.51 -2.88
N SER A 60 -1.70 7.40 -2.09
CA SER A 60 -0.27 7.43 -1.87
C SER A 60 0.04 7.71 -0.42
N PHE A 61 1.01 6.98 0.13
CA PHE A 61 1.44 7.13 1.50
C PHE A 61 2.95 7.33 1.60
N PRO A 62 3.42 8.37 2.30
CA PRO A 62 4.85 8.61 2.48
C PRO A 62 5.45 7.73 3.59
N GLY A 63 6.72 7.37 3.42
CA GLY A 63 7.52 6.66 4.41
C GLY A 63 8.95 7.19 4.47
N THR A 64 9.59 6.97 5.61
CA THR A 64 10.98 7.37 5.87
C THR A 64 11.84 6.14 6.15
N CYS A 65 13.10 6.17 5.73
CA CYS A 65 14.03 5.09 6.04
C CYS A 65 14.59 5.32 7.45
N ASN A 66 14.34 4.38 8.37
CA ASN A 66 15.09 4.32 9.61
C ASN A 66 16.48 3.78 9.31
N THR A 67 17.47 4.66 9.30
CA THR A 67 18.86 4.33 8.95
C THR A 67 19.54 3.43 9.97
N THR A 68 19.06 3.39 11.21
CA THR A 68 19.57 2.52 12.28
C THR A 68 19.08 1.08 12.11
N LEU A 69 17.79 0.90 11.80
CA LEU A 69 17.17 -0.42 11.62
C LEU A 69 17.24 -0.92 10.17
N GLN A 70 17.62 -0.05 9.22
CA GLN A 70 17.60 -0.27 7.78
C GLN A 70 16.22 -0.75 7.29
N ARG A 71 15.15 -0.13 7.82
CA ARG A 71 13.76 -0.47 7.51
C ARG A 71 12.94 0.79 7.24
N TRP A 72 11.89 0.64 6.44
CA TRP A 72 10.94 1.70 6.21
C TRP A 72 10.03 1.89 7.42
N GLU A 73 9.76 3.14 7.73
CA GLU A 73 8.79 3.55 8.74
C GLU A 73 7.71 4.38 8.06
N MET A 74 6.45 4.07 8.37
CA MET A 74 5.30 4.75 7.82
C MET A 74 4.26 4.96 8.93
N GLY A 75 3.47 6.03 8.83
CA GLY A 75 2.39 6.31 9.77
C GLY A 75 2.80 7.17 10.96
N THR A 76 1.80 7.56 11.73
CA THR A 76 1.96 8.27 12.99
C THR A 76 1.05 7.61 14.03
N PRO A 77 1.58 6.89 15.03
CA PRO A 77 3.01 6.65 15.32
C PRO A 77 3.74 5.84 14.24
N PRO A 78 5.08 5.97 14.11
CA PRO A 78 5.85 5.29 13.06
C PRO A 78 5.82 3.77 13.24
N LEU A 79 5.35 3.08 12.21
CA LEU A 79 5.29 1.63 12.13
C LEU A 79 6.46 1.11 11.28
N ILE A 80 7.23 0.17 11.82
CA ILE A 80 8.25 -0.56 11.05
C ILE A 80 7.57 -1.44 10.00
N ILE A 81 7.91 -1.24 8.74
CA ILE A 81 7.33 -1.96 7.60
C ILE A 81 8.17 -3.18 7.27
N ASN A 82 7.58 -4.38 7.42
CA ASN A 82 8.13 -5.66 6.98
C ASN A 82 7.53 -6.06 5.63
N THR A 83 6.22 -5.87 5.47
CA THR A 83 5.49 -6.06 4.20
C THR A 83 4.58 -4.88 3.95
N ILE A 84 4.36 -4.56 2.68
CA ILE A 84 3.41 -3.54 2.26
C ILE A 84 2.65 -4.05 1.04
N GLU A 85 1.34 -3.92 1.07
CA GLU A 85 0.43 -4.51 0.10
C GLU A 85 -0.54 -3.44 -0.41
N CYS A 86 -0.91 -3.55 -1.68
CA CYS A 86 -1.92 -2.73 -2.32
C CYS A 86 -3.16 -3.61 -2.51
N ARG A 87 -4.16 -3.43 -1.65
CA ARG A 87 -5.41 -4.20 -1.68
C ARG A 87 -6.50 -3.36 -2.31
N LEU A 88 -7.24 -3.95 -3.26
CA LEU A 88 -8.45 -3.35 -3.78
C LEU A 88 -9.65 -3.85 -3.00
N THR A 89 -10.55 -2.95 -2.66
CA THR A 89 -11.80 -3.24 -1.95
C THR A 89 -12.94 -2.46 -2.56
N ASN A 90 -14.15 -2.97 -2.45
CA ASN A 90 -15.32 -2.17 -2.76
C ASN A 90 -15.37 -0.93 -1.85
N PRO A 91 -15.90 0.21 -2.34
CA PRO A 91 -16.20 1.35 -1.49
C PRO A 91 -17.01 0.90 -0.26
N PRO A 92 -16.86 1.56 0.90
CA PRO A 92 -17.74 1.29 2.03
C PRO A 92 -19.18 1.48 1.56
N SER A 93 -19.96 0.40 1.58
CA SER A 93 -21.37 0.41 1.23
C SER A 93 -22.14 1.18 2.31
N GLY A 94 -22.14 2.50 2.20
CA GLY A 94 -22.98 3.39 2.97
C GLY A 94 -24.33 3.53 2.28
N GLY A 95 -25.37 2.99 2.91
CA GLY A 95 -26.78 3.20 2.53
C GLY A 95 -27.32 4.56 2.97
#